data_AF-A0A949GQZ7-F1
#
_entry.id   AF-A0A949GQZ7-F1
#
_cell.length_a   1.000
_cell.length_b   1.000
_cell.length_c   1.000
_cell.angle_alpha   90.00
_cell.angle_beta   90.00
_cell.angle_gamma   90.00
#
_symmetry.space_group_name_H-M   'P 1'
#
loop_
_entity.id
_entity.type
_entity.pdbx_description
1 polymer ?
#
loop_
_entity_poly.entity_id
_entity_poly.type
_entity_poly.pdbx_seq_one_letter_code
_entity_poly.pdbx_strand_id
1 'polypeptide(L)'
;LFPYFNEIFRSPLALASPYRDMRFLPTGTWIALAFPILFSIDWRTADDLPYMDIRVGLAYLLVIAVLIVWLAGRRSKDPLVSPAAARIMFAFAGVSYLFWLHVFAIYRYILALEMLAPILIVAAVALLPLPRRGRLIGIGALLFLAMLFTRSAMLEHAPLGDPYITADLPKIPDPEHTMVVMTGDAPLGFIAPSLPPQIPVLRIDGWMVQPEDGTRMTRQMKARVYAHKGPLFLIADAYDMGRASAAVRDYGLAIDWLKCRMFSTNLTGAYQWCPLVRQNP
;
A
#
# COMPACT_ATOMS: atom_id res chain seq x y z
N LEU A 1 1.39 -13.68 5.14
CA LEU A 1 1.05 -14.23 6.48
C LEU A 1 1.94 -13.54 7.52
N PHE A 2 3.21 -13.92 7.61
CA PHE A 2 4.28 -13.05 8.10
C PHE A 2 4.68 -12.04 7.00
N PRO A 3 5.02 -10.77 7.30
CA PRO A 3 4.96 -10.12 8.61
C PRO A 3 3.56 -9.57 8.97
N TYR A 4 2.64 -9.40 8.01
CA TYR A 4 1.36 -8.70 8.19
C TYR A 4 0.50 -9.12 9.39
N PHE A 5 0.50 -10.40 9.77
CA PHE A 5 -0.29 -10.97 10.86
C PHE A 5 0.58 -11.51 12.01
N ASN A 6 1.76 -10.92 12.24
CA ASN A 6 2.70 -11.43 13.24
C ASN A 6 2.20 -11.27 14.70
N GLU A 7 1.17 -10.46 14.93
CA GLU A 7 0.42 -10.42 16.19
C GLU A 7 -0.28 -11.76 16.52
N ILE A 8 -0.63 -12.54 15.50
CA ILE A 8 -1.23 -13.88 15.63
C ILE A 8 -0.13 -14.95 15.68
N PHE A 9 0.77 -14.97 14.69
CA PHE A 9 1.77 -16.04 14.54
C PHE A 9 2.96 -15.92 15.51
N ARG A 10 3.26 -14.70 15.98
CA ARG A 10 4.30 -14.40 16.98
C ARG A 10 5.67 -14.97 16.61
N SER A 11 6.05 -14.87 15.33
CA SER A 11 7.40 -15.21 14.88
C SER A 11 8.42 -14.33 15.60
N PRO A 12 9.51 -14.89 16.14
CA PRO A 12 10.54 -14.11 16.84
C PRO A 12 11.38 -13.24 15.89
N LEU A 13 11.16 -13.35 14.58
CA LEU A 13 11.89 -12.58 13.56
C LEU A 13 11.46 -11.11 13.48
N ALA A 14 10.28 -10.76 13.99
CA ALA A 14 9.78 -9.38 14.02
C ALA A 14 8.98 -9.17 15.31
N LEU A 15 8.58 -7.93 15.63
CA LEU A 15 7.72 -7.66 16.78
C LEU A 15 6.36 -8.32 16.60
N ALA A 16 5.69 -8.68 17.69
CA ALA A 16 4.32 -9.21 17.64
C ALA A 16 3.32 -8.06 17.43
N SER A 17 3.30 -7.51 16.22
CA SER A 17 2.54 -6.32 15.84
C SER A 17 1.84 -6.53 14.49
N PRO A 18 0.68 -5.88 14.25
CA PRO A 18 0.08 -5.82 12.93
C PRO A 18 0.95 -4.95 12.00
N TYR A 19 1.65 -5.59 11.06
CA TYR A 19 2.46 -4.91 10.04
C TYR A 19 1.62 -4.47 8.83
N ARG A 20 0.42 -3.96 9.10
CA ARG A 20 -0.49 -3.37 8.11
C ARG A 20 -0.76 -1.93 8.47
N ASP A 21 -1.15 -1.15 7.47
CA ASP A 21 -1.54 0.22 7.69
C ASP A 21 -2.94 0.29 8.30
N MET A 22 -3.02 0.81 9.52
CA MET A 22 -4.26 0.90 10.30
C MET A 22 -4.91 2.28 10.18
N ARG A 23 -4.27 3.26 9.51
CA ARG A 23 -4.70 4.67 9.48
C ARG A 23 -6.08 4.88 8.86
N PHE A 24 -6.45 4.03 7.89
CA PHE A 24 -7.70 4.16 7.13
C PHE A 24 -8.88 3.42 7.74
N LEU A 25 -8.67 2.61 8.80
CA LEU A 25 -9.75 1.85 9.41
C LEU A 25 -10.74 2.81 10.11
N PRO A 26 -12.05 2.73 9.82
CA PRO A 26 -13.02 3.63 10.42
C PRO A 26 -13.16 3.40 11.93
N THR A 27 -13.04 4.47 12.70
CA THR A 27 -13.20 4.45 14.17
C THR A 27 -14.65 4.71 14.57
N GLY A 28 -15.54 3.75 14.26
CA GLY A 28 -16.94 3.80 14.69
C GLY A 28 -17.92 3.24 13.67
N THR A 29 -19.07 2.75 14.15
CA THR A 29 -20.08 2.10 13.30
C THR A 29 -20.69 3.05 12.28
N TRP A 30 -20.97 4.30 12.65
CA TRP A 30 -21.55 5.27 11.73
C TRP A 30 -20.58 5.69 10.62
N ILE A 31 -19.31 5.88 10.97
CA ILE A 31 -18.26 6.17 9.99
C ILE A 31 -18.09 4.96 9.06
N ALA A 32 -18.09 3.73 9.60
CA ALA A 32 -18.02 2.51 8.82
C ALA A 32 -19.21 2.35 7.84
N LEU A 33 -20.43 2.71 8.26
CA LEU A 33 -21.63 2.67 7.39
C LEU A 33 -21.62 3.75 6.31
N ALA A 34 -21.12 4.94 6.63
CA ALA A 34 -20.98 6.06 5.70
C ALA A 34 -19.72 5.95 4.83
N PHE A 35 -18.81 5.01 5.11
CA PHE A 35 -17.48 4.95 4.53
C PHE A 35 -17.46 4.98 2.99
N PRO A 36 -18.33 4.24 2.26
CA PRO A 36 -18.39 4.32 0.81
C PRO A 36 -18.77 5.68 0.25
N ILE A 37 -19.52 6.46 1.03
CA ILE A 37 -19.91 7.82 0.66
C ILE A 37 -18.74 8.76 0.97
N LEU A 38 -18.10 8.60 2.14
CA LEU A 38 -16.99 9.43 2.58
C LEU A 38 -15.80 9.33 1.62
N PHE A 39 -15.35 8.12 1.26
CA PHE A 39 -14.22 7.98 0.34
C PHE A 39 -14.53 8.37 -1.10
N SER A 40 -15.81 8.36 -1.51
CA SER A 40 -16.23 8.85 -2.84
C SER A 40 -16.26 10.38 -2.92
N ILE A 41 -16.26 11.08 -1.79
CA ILE A 41 -16.21 12.55 -1.71
C ILE A 41 -14.78 13.04 -1.42
N ASP A 42 -14.10 12.44 -0.45
CA ASP A 42 -12.73 12.77 -0.07
C ASP A 42 -11.85 11.51 -0.10
N TRP A 43 -10.98 11.44 -1.10
CA TRP A 43 -10.07 10.32 -1.32
C TRP A 43 -9.17 10.04 -0.10
N ARG A 44 -8.83 11.08 0.68
CA ARG A 44 -7.98 10.98 1.87
C ARG A 44 -8.57 10.08 2.95
N THR A 45 -9.88 9.81 2.88
CA THR A 45 -10.57 8.88 3.78
C THR A 45 -10.02 7.46 3.65
N ALA A 46 -9.57 7.07 2.46
CA ALA A 46 -9.21 5.68 2.17
C ALA A 46 -7.93 5.52 1.34
N ASP A 47 -7.21 6.57 0.95
CA ASP A 47 -5.94 6.43 0.25
C ASP A 47 -4.98 7.60 0.50
N ASP A 48 -3.70 7.38 0.23
CA ASP A 48 -2.63 8.39 0.28
C ASP A 48 -2.42 9.07 -1.10
N LEU A 49 -3.05 8.55 -2.16
CA LEU A 49 -2.95 9.08 -3.51
C LEU A 49 -4.27 9.72 -3.96
N PRO A 50 -4.24 10.89 -4.61
CA PRO A 50 -5.44 11.52 -5.13
C PRO A 50 -6.15 10.66 -6.17
N TYR A 51 -7.42 10.39 -5.93
CA TYR A 51 -8.35 9.84 -6.91
C TYR A 51 -9.73 10.49 -6.72
N MET A 52 -10.62 10.25 -7.67
CA MET A 52 -12.03 10.53 -7.55
C MET A 52 -12.77 9.37 -8.19
N ASP A 53 -13.62 8.70 -7.43
CA ASP A 53 -14.39 7.58 -7.94
C ASP A 53 -15.67 7.37 -7.13
N ILE A 54 -16.80 7.50 -7.82
CA ILE A 54 -18.13 7.37 -7.23
C ILE A 54 -18.76 5.98 -7.42
N ARG A 55 -18.12 5.08 -8.18
CA ARG A 55 -18.71 3.80 -8.61
C ARG A 55 -19.11 2.94 -7.42
N VAL A 56 -18.19 2.76 -6.47
CA VAL A 56 -18.43 1.92 -5.29
C VAL A 56 -19.48 2.55 -4.38
N GLY A 57 -19.38 3.85 -4.08
CA GLY A 57 -20.38 4.56 -3.28
C GLY A 57 -21.78 4.52 -3.92
N LEU A 58 -21.87 4.69 -5.24
CA LEU A 58 -23.12 4.63 -5.99
C LEU A 58 -23.72 3.21 -5.98
N ALA A 59 -22.90 2.19 -6.24
CA ALA A 59 -23.32 0.79 -6.16
C ALA A 59 -23.84 0.46 -4.76
N TYR A 60 -23.14 0.90 -3.71
CA TYR A 60 -23.52 0.71 -2.31
C TYR A 60 -24.91 1.28 -2.02
N LEU A 61 -25.16 2.54 -2.39
CA LEU A 61 -26.46 3.19 -2.19
C LEU A 61 -27.59 2.50 -2.97
N LEU A 62 -27.36 2.12 -4.23
CA LEU A 62 -28.36 1.47 -5.07
C LEU A 62 -28.72 0.07 -4.58
N VAL A 63 -27.73 -0.70 -4.12
CA VAL A 63 -27.97 -2.03 -3.53
C VAL A 63 -28.82 -1.89 -2.27
N ILE A 64 -28.49 -0.95 -1.37
CA ILE A 64 -29.31 -0.67 -0.18
C ILE A 64 -30.74 -0.28 -0.56
N ALA A 65 -30.91 0.62 -1.54
CA ALA A 65 -32.23 1.05 -1.99
C ALA A 65 -33.08 -0.14 -2.50
N VAL A 66 -32.49 -1.04 -3.28
CA VAL A 66 -33.18 -2.25 -3.78
C VAL A 66 -33.57 -3.18 -2.65
N LEU A 67 -32.68 -3.40 -1.68
CA LEU A 67 -32.97 -4.24 -0.51
C LEU A 67 -34.15 -3.66 0.30
N ILE A 68 -34.18 -2.35 0.54
CA ILE A 68 -35.30 -1.68 1.23
C ILE A 68 -36.61 -1.87 0.45
N VAL A 69 -36.57 -1.68 -0.87
CA VAL A 69 -37.75 -1.84 -1.74
C VAL A 69 -38.28 -3.29 -1.69
N TRP A 70 -37.38 -4.29 -1.68
CA TRP A 70 -37.76 -5.70 -1.53
C TRP A 70 -38.34 -6.02 -0.15
N LEU A 71 -37.78 -5.44 0.92
CA LEU A 71 -38.31 -5.57 2.28
C LEU A 71 -39.70 -4.94 2.41
N ALA A 72 -39.97 -3.85 1.68
CA ALA A 72 -41.31 -3.25 1.56
C ALA A 72 -42.27 -4.04 0.66
N GLY A 73 -41.91 -5.25 0.22
CA GLY A 73 -42.75 -6.14 -0.59
C GLY A 73 -42.90 -5.70 -2.05
N ARG A 74 -42.21 -4.64 -2.48
CA ARG A 74 -42.28 -4.14 -3.87
C ARG A 74 -41.24 -4.85 -4.72
N ARG A 75 -41.68 -5.54 -5.76
CA ARG A 75 -40.79 -6.23 -6.71
C ARG A 75 -41.16 -5.86 -8.14
N SER A 76 -40.14 -5.78 -9.01
CA SER A 76 -40.38 -5.63 -10.44
C SER A 76 -41.09 -6.88 -10.97
N LYS A 77 -42.17 -6.68 -11.74
CA LYS A 77 -42.93 -7.76 -12.38
C LYS A 77 -42.20 -8.33 -13.61
N ASP A 78 -41.32 -7.53 -14.20
CA ASP A 78 -40.54 -7.88 -15.40
C ASP A 78 -39.08 -7.42 -15.19
N PRO A 79 -38.28 -8.13 -14.37
CA PRO A 79 -36.90 -7.75 -14.08
C PRO A 79 -36.01 -7.95 -15.32
N LEU A 80 -35.12 -6.99 -15.59
CA LEU A 80 -34.18 -7.10 -16.74
C LEU A 80 -33.04 -8.10 -16.49
N VAL A 81 -32.86 -8.52 -15.23
CA VAL A 81 -31.83 -9.46 -14.79
C VAL A 81 -32.44 -10.49 -13.85
N SER A 82 -31.80 -11.66 -13.72
CA SER A 82 -32.23 -12.69 -12.77
C SER A 82 -32.12 -12.20 -11.32
N PRO A 83 -33.22 -12.16 -10.54
CA PRO A 83 -33.18 -11.77 -9.13
C PRO A 83 -32.36 -12.72 -8.25
N ALA A 84 -32.21 -13.98 -8.66
CA ALA A 84 -31.38 -14.95 -7.94
C ALA A 84 -29.89 -14.64 -8.11
N ALA A 85 -29.45 -14.42 -9.36
CA ALA A 85 -28.07 -14.05 -9.66
C ALA A 85 -27.68 -12.72 -9.00
N ALA A 86 -28.57 -11.72 -9.05
CA ALA A 86 -28.33 -10.43 -8.41
C ALA A 86 -28.17 -10.54 -6.88
N ARG A 87 -28.96 -11.40 -6.21
CA ARG A 87 -28.83 -11.65 -4.76
C ARG A 87 -27.46 -12.24 -4.41
N ILE A 88 -26.98 -13.20 -5.19
CA ILE A 88 -25.64 -13.79 -4.99
C ILE A 88 -24.58 -12.72 -5.17
N MET A 89 -24.70 -11.89 -6.21
CA MET A 89 -23.75 -10.81 -6.48
C MET A 89 -23.75 -9.75 -5.37
N PHE A 90 -24.92 -9.35 -4.85
CA PHE A 90 -25.03 -8.42 -3.73
C PHE A 90 -24.45 -9.00 -2.44
N ALA A 91 -24.70 -10.28 -2.16
CA ALA A 91 -24.12 -10.96 -1.01
C ALA A 91 -22.59 -11.04 -1.12
N PHE A 92 -22.06 -11.43 -2.28
CA PHE A 92 -20.63 -11.44 -2.55
C PHE A 92 -20.00 -10.06 -2.36
N ALA A 93 -20.61 -9.02 -2.94
CA ALA A 93 -20.13 -7.65 -2.82
C ALA A 93 -20.16 -7.17 -1.36
N GLY A 94 -21.24 -7.44 -0.62
CA GLY A 94 -21.36 -7.08 0.80
C GLY A 94 -20.33 -7.78 1.68
N VAL A 95 -20.16 -9.10 1.53
CA VAL A 95 -19.16 -9.87 2.30
C VAL A 95 -17.74 -9.41 1.97
N SER A 96 -17.42 -9.23 0.69
CA SER A 96 -16.12 -8.76 0.25
C SER A 96 -15.83 -7.35 0.77
N TYR A 97 -16.83 -6.47 0.77
CA TYR A 97 -16.71 -5.12 1.30
C TYR A 97 -16.45 -5.12 2.81
N LEU A 98 -17.21 -5.90 3.58
CA LEU A 98 -17.02 -6.00 5.04
C LEU A 98 -15.65 -6.58 5.39
N PHE A 99 -15.17 -7.57 4.63
CA PHE A 99 -13.83 -8.11 4.78
C PHE A 99 -12.76 -7.06 4.47
N TRP A 100 -12.87 -6.36 3.34
CA TRP A 100 -11.96 -5.28 2.97
C TRP A 100 -11.94 -4.16 4.02
N LEU A 101 -13.11 -3.76 4.54
CA LEU A 101 -13.25 -2.71 5.55
C LEU A 101 -12.59 -3.09 6.88
N HIS A 102 -12.60 -4.38 7.23
CA HIS A 102 -11.98 -4.88 8.46
C HIS A 102 -10.46 -5.08 8.33
N VAL A 103 -9.99 -5.49 7.15
CA VAL A 103 -8.59 -5.87 6.94
C VAL A 103 -7.72 -4.67 6.52
N PHE A 104 -8.22 -3.80 5.65
CA PHE A 104 -7.39 -2.76 5.03
C PHE A 104 -8.03 -1.37 5.07
N ALA A 105 -9.28 -1.26 4.61
CA ALA A 105 -9.94 0.02 4.32
C ALA A 105 -9.15 0.98 3.41
N ILE A 106 -8.18 0.48 2.63
CA ILE A 106 -7.40 1.25 1.65
C ILE A 106 -7.99 1.07 0.25
N TYR A 107 -8.32 2.17 -0.42
CA TYR A 107 -9.08 2.21 -1.66
C TYR A 107 -8.44 1.38 -2.77
N ARG A 108 -7.12 1.47 -2.96
CA ARG A 108 -6.39 0.64 -3.94
C ARG A 108 -6.60 -0.89 -3.79
N TYR A 109 -7.06 -1.37 -2.63
CA TYR A 109 -7.37 -2.80 -2.40
C TYR A 109 -8.84 -3.16 -2.62
N ILE A 110 -9.71 -2.20 -2.95
CA ILE A 110 -11.14 -2.40 -3.26
C ILE A 110 -11.38 -2.71 -4.75
N LEU A 111 -10.32 -2.79 -5.56
CA LEU A 111 -10.36 -2.87 -7.02
C LEU A 111 -11.35 -3.91 -7.58
N ALA A 112 -11.46 -5.08 -6.94
CA ALA A 112 -12.41 -6.10 -7.37
C ALA A 112 -13.87 -5.62 -7.30
N LEU A 113 -14.24 -4.88 -6.25
CA LEU A 113 -15.57 -4.28 -6.11
C LEU A 113 -15.73 -3.05 -7.01
N GLU A 114 -14.66 -2.30 -7.24
CA GLU A 114 -14.65 -1.21 -8.22
C GLU A 114 -14.96 -1.71 -9.63
N MET A 115 -14.35 -2.82 -10.05
CA MET A 115 -14.63 -3.49 -11.33
C MET A 115 -16.05 -4.07 -11.37
N LEU A 116 -16.58 -4.56 -10.24
CA LEU A 116 -17.93 -5.11 -10.15
C LEU A 116 -19.00 -4.02 -10.06
N ALA A 117 -18.67 -2.81 -9.60
CA ALA A 117 -19.62 -1.74 -9.31
C ALA A 117 -20.54 -1.37 -10.49
N PRO A 118 -20.07 -1.23 -11.75
CA PRO A 118 -20.96 -1.02 -12.89
C PRO A 118 -22.03 -2.10 -13.05
N ILE A 119 -21.67 -3.36 -12.80
CA ILE A 119 -22.59 -4.51 -12.88
C ILE A 119 -23.57 -4.47 -11.70
N LEU A 120 -23.12 -4.10 -10.50
CA LEU A 120 -23.98 -3.89 -9.33
C LEU A 120 -25.00 -2.77 -9.59
N ILE A 121 -24.57 -1.65 -10.17
CA ILE A 121 -25.44 -0.52 -10.55
C ILE A 121 -26.52 -1.00 -11.52
N VAL A 122 -26.12 -1.69 -12.60
CA VAL A 122 -27.05 -2.23 -13.61
C VAL A 122 -28.05 -3.19 -12.95
N ALA A 123 -27.57 -4.15 -12.17
CA ALA A 123 -28.41 -5.14 -11.52
C ALA A 123 -29.38 -4.51 -10.52
N ALA A 124 -28.93 -3.54 -9.73
CA ALA A 124 -29.78 -2.84 -8.78
C ALA A 124 -30.92 -2.10 -9.50
N VAL A 125 -30.61 -1.27 -10.50
CA VAL A 125 -31.63 -0.52 -11.24
C VAL A 125 -32.57 -1.43 -12.02
N ALA A 126 -32.05 -2.54 -12.58
CA ALA A 126 -32.84 -3.54 -13.28
C ALA A 126 -33.92 -4.20 -12.41
N LEU A 127 -33.72 -4.25 -11.09
CA LEU A 127 -34.62 -4.89 -10.13
C LEU A 127 -35.60 -3.92 -9.47
N LEU A 128 -35.42 -2.60 -9.63
CA LEU A 128 -36.34 -1.60 -9.12
C LEU A 128 -37.71 -1.69 -9.84
N PRO A 129 -38.83 -1.41 -9.13
CA PRO A 129 -40.18 -1.43 -9.68
C PRO A 129 -40.47 -0.18 -10.53
N LEU A 130 -39.62 0.09 -11.51
CA LEU A 130 -39.71 1.22 -12.43
C LEU A 130 -40.08 0.75 -13.85
N PRO A 131 -40.72 1.59 -14.67
CA PRO A 131 -40.95 1.30 -16.08
C PRO A 131 -39.65 0.94 -16.80
N ARG A 132 -39.72 0.03 -17.78
CA ARG A 132 -38.53 -0.45 -18.53
C ARG A 132 -37.71 0.69 -19.13
N ARG A 133 -38.36 1.70 -19.74
CA ARG A 133 -37.68 2.89 -20.26
C ARG A 133 -36.96 3.68 -19.17
N GLY A 134 -37.59 3.88 -18.01
CA GLY A 134 -36.99 4.55 -16.86
C GLY A 134 -35.76 3.83 -16.33
N ARG A 135 -35.79 2.48 -16.28
CA ARG A 135 -34.61 1.67 -15.90
C ARG A 135 -33.46 1.83 -16.87
N LEU A 136 -33.71 1.74 -18.19
CA LEU A 136 -32.67 1.86 -19.20
C LEU A 136 -32.03 3.26 -19.21
N ILE A 137 -32.85 4.32 -19.12
CA ILE A 137 -32.36 5.70 -19.02
C ILE A 137 -31.55 5.88 -17.72
N GLY A 138 -32.06 5.37 -16.59
CA GLY A 138 -31.39 5.43 -15.31
C GLY A 138 -30.03 4.72 -15.33
N ILE A 139 -29.95 3.51 -15.89
CA ILE A 139 -28.70 2.78 -16.08
C ILE A 139 -27.72 3.60 -16.91
N GLY A 140 -28.13 4.09 -18.08
CA GLY A 140 -27.27 4.89 -18.96
C GLY A 140 -26.74 6.15 -18.27
N ALA A 141 -27.62 6.89 -17.59
CA ALA A 141 -27.26 8.10 -16.86
C ALA A 141 -26.27 7.82 -15.71
N LEU A 142 -26.51 6.77 -14.92
CA LEU A 142 -25.67 6.40 -13.79
C LEU A 142 -24.30 5.90 -14.23
N LEU A 143 -24.23 5.11 -15.30
CA LEU A 143 -22.95 4.67 -15.87
C LEU A 143 -22.18 5.84 -16.50
N PHE A 144 -22.88 6.77 -17.14
CA PHE A 144 -22.27 8.00 -17.64
C PHE A 144 -21.71 8.87 -16.52
N LEU A 145 -22.45 9.06 -15.42
CA LEU A 145 -21.97 9.74 -14.22
C LEU A 145 -20.75 9.03 -13.62
N ALA A 146 -20.80 7.71 -13.47
CA ALA A 146 -19.66 6.92 -13.02
C ALA A 146 -18.42 7.18 -13.88
N MET A 147 -18.57 7.18 -15.20
CA MET A 147 -17.47 7.49 -16.13
C MET A 147 -16.94 8.92 -15.96
N LEU A 148 -17.82 9.92 -15.86
CA LEU A 148 -17.42 11.33 -15.70
C LEU A 148 -16.66 11.61 -14.39
N PHE A 149 -17.03 10.89 -13.34
CA PHE A 149 -16.51 11.08 -11.99
C PHE A 149 -15.48 10.01 -11.58
N THR A 150 -14.92 9.28 -12.54
CA THR A 150 -13.77 8.39 -12.32
C THR A 150 -12.50 9.06 -12.84
N ARG A 151 -11.60 9.43 -11.94
CA ARG A 151 -10.30 10.02 -12.26
C ARG A 151 -9.24 9.48 -11.31
N SER A 152 -8.10 9.06 -11.82
CA SER A 152 -6.93 8.70 -11.01
C SER A 152 -5.81 9.70 -11.28
N ALA A 153 -5.09 10.12 -10.24
CA ALA A 153 -3.76 10.66 -10.46
C ALA A 153 -2.90 9.53 -11.06
N MET A 154 -2.59 9.63 -12.36
CA MET A 154 -1.60 8.75 -12.97
C MET A 154 -0.26 9.11 -12.36
N LEU A 155 0.32 8.20 -11.57
CA LEU A 155 1.75 8.29 -11.25
C LEU A 155 2.53 8.23 -12.57
N GLU A 156 3.61 8.99 -12.66
CA GLU A 156 4.50 8.93 -13.82
C GLU A 156 4.96 7.48 -14.03
N HIS A 157 4.85 6.99 -15.27
CA HIS A 157 5.32 5.66 -15.59
C HIS A 157 6.84 5.69 -15.63
N ALA A 158 7.48 4.77 -14.89
CA ALA A 158 8.91 4.56 -15.04
C ALA A 158 9.22 4.14 -16.49
N PRO A 159 10.32 4.65 -17.10
CA PRO A 159 10.70 4.28 -18.45
C PRO A 159 10.93 2.77 -18.55
N LEU A 160 10.36 2.13 -19.57
CA LEU A 160 10.46 0.68 -19.83
C LEU A 160 11.78 0.28 -20.52
N GLY A 161 12.89 0.91 -20.15
CA GLY A 161 14.21 0.65 -20.71
C GLY A 161 14.88 -0.61 -20.12
N ASP A 162 15.95 -1.07 -20.77
CA ASP A 162 16.88 -2.06 -20.22
C ASP A 162 18.26 -1.39 -20.00
N PRO A 163 18.81 -1.39 -18.77
CA PRO A 163 18.22 -1.89 -17.53
C PRO A 163 17.04 -1.05 -17.05
N TYR A 164 16.03 -1.73 -16.48
CA TYR A 164 14.81 -1.09 -15.96
C TYR A 164 15.10 -0.11 -14.81
N ILE A 165 16.11 -0.42 -13.99
CA ILE A 165 16.56 0.43 -12.89
C ILE A 165 18.04 0.75 -13.10
N THR A 166 18.36 2.04 -13.10
CA THR A 166 19.73 2.54 -13.04
C THR A 166 19.94 3.33 -11.77
N ALA A 167 21.09 3.13 -11.12
CA ALA A 167 21.52 3.89 -9.96
C ALA A 167 22.95 4.36 -10.20
N ASP A 168 23.20 5.67 -10.05
CA ASP A 168 24.53 6.27 -10.24
C ASP A 168 25.41 6.07 -9.00
N LEU A 169 25.61 4.81 -8.61
CA LEU A 169 26.38 4.45 -7.44
C LEU A 169 27.88 4.67 -7.69
N PRO A 170 28.63 5.14 -6.68
CA PRO A 170 30.08 5.25 -6.81
C PRO A 170 30.71 3.86 -6.98
N LYS A 171 31.82 3.80 -7.73
CA LYS A 171 32.60 2.55 -7.87
C LYS A 171 33.05 2.06 -6.49
N ILE A 172 32.79 0.77 -6.22
CA ILE A 172 33.15 0.10 -4.98
C ILE A 172 34.46 -0.68 -5.24
N PRO A 173 35.61 -0.26 -4.68
CA PRO A 173 36.91 -0.84 -5.03
C PRO A 173 37.07 -2.31 -4.62
N ASP A 174 36.45 -2.70 -3.50
CA ASP A 174 36.58 -4.05 -2.93
C ASP A 174 35.20 -4.62 -2.56
N PRO A 175 34.41 -5.09 -3.54
CA PRO A 175 33.08 -5.62 -3.30
C PRO A 175 33.06 -6.87 -2.40
N GLU A 176 34.11 -7.69 -2.42
CA GLU A 176 34.16 -8.96 -1.69
C GLU A 176 34.22 -8.76 -0.17
N HIS A 177 34.79 -7.64 0.29
CA HIS A 177 34.90 -7.31 1.72
C HIS A 177 34.01 -6.13 2.14
N THR A 178 33.17 -5.61 1.25
CA THR A 178 32.27 -4.49 1.54
C THR A 178 30.91 -4.98 2.02
N MET A 179 30.33 -4.29 3.01
CA MET A 179 28.93 -4.48 3.42
C MET A 179 28.17 -3.16 3.31
N VAL A 180 26.91 -3.22 2.87
CA VAL A 180 26.02 -2.07 2.78
C VAL A 180 24.89 -2.22 3.78
N VAL A 181 24.63 -1.15 4.53
CA VAL A 181 23.44 -1.03 5.37
C VAL A 181 22.48 -0.01 4.78
N MET A 182 21.19 -0.26 4.93
CA MET A 182 20.12 0.63 4.49
C MET A 182 19.27 1.05 5.70
N THR A 183 18.83 2.31 5.72
CA THR A 183 18.01 2.88 6.81
C THR A 183 16.86 3.73 6.29
N GLY A 184 16.00 4.21 7.19
CA GLY A 184 14.91 5.14 6.92
C GLY A 184 13.57 4.45 6.66
N ASP A 185 12.56 5.23 6.29
CA ASP A 185 11.24 4.69 5.88
C ASP A 185 11.05 4.60 4.37
N ALA A 186 11.95 5.23 3.59
CA ALA A 186 11.90 5.20 2.13
C ALA A 186 12.12 3.78 1.58
N PRO A 187 11.45 3.40 0.48
CA PRO A 187 11.60 2.09 -0.13
C PRO A 187 12.92 1.99 -0.90
N LEU A 188 14.02 1.58 -0.24
CA LEU A 188 15.35 1.52 -0.88
C LEU A 188 15.70 0.17 -1.50
N GLY A 189 14.84 -0.85 -1.32
CA GLY A 189 15.15 -2.24 -1.70
C GLY A 189 15.42 -2.42 -3.20
N PHE A 190 14.87 -1.56 -4.05
CA PHE A 190 15.06 -1.60 -5.50
C PHE A 190 16.49 -1.22 -5.93
N ILE A 191 17.29 -0.61 -5.05
CA ILE A 191 18.70 -0.23 -5.31
C ILE A 191 19.62 -1.45 -5.12
N ALA A 192 19.23 -2.44 -4.30
CA ALA A 192 20.07 -3.58 -3.96
C ALA A 192 20.57 -4.38 -5.18
N PRO A 193 19.76 -4.64 -6.23
CA PRO A 193 20.23 -5.31 -7.45
C PRO A 193 21.26 -4.52 -8.27
N SER A 194 21.39 -3.20 -8.05
CA SER A 194 22.40 -2.37 -8.72
C SER A 194 23.79 -2.47 -8.07
N LEU A 195 23.89 -3.10 -6.89
CA LEU A 195 25.16 -3.38 -6.23
C LEU A 195 25.77 -4.68 -6.78
N PRO A 196 27.11 -4.83 -6.76
CA PRO A 196 27.75 -6.12 -7.02
C PRO A 196 27.16 -7.23 -6.13
N PRO A 197 26.87 -8.43 -6.67
CA PRO A 197 26.13 -9.48 -5.97
C PRO A 197 26.88 -10.07 -4.76
N GLN A 198 28.19 -9.83 -4.65
CA GLN A 198 29.01 -10.26 -3.52
C GLN A 198 28.76 -9.41 -2.25
N ILE A 199 28.21 -8.20 -2.40
CA ILE A 199 28.01 -7.26 -1.29
C ILE A 199 26.77 -7.66 -0.49
N PRO A 200 26.89 -8.07 0.79
CA PRO A 200 25.74 -8.21 1.67
C PRO A 200 25.08 -6.85 1.93
N VAL A 201 23.76 -6.81 1.76
CA VAL A 201 22.91 -5.65 2.04
C VAL A 201 22.00 -5.93 3.23
N LEU A 202 22.01 -5.06 4.25
CA LEU A 202 21.19 -5.20 5.44
C LEU A 202 20.30 -3.97 5.65
N ARG A 203 18.97 -4.15 5.70
CA ARG A 203 18.04 -3.08 6.08
C ARG A 203 17.90 -3.05 7.60
N ILE A 204 18.69 -2.18 8.24
CA ILE A 204 18.81 -2.14 9.70
C ILE A 204 17.78 -1.25 10.40
N ASP A 205 17.03 -0.46 9.62
CA ASP A 205 15.96 0.41 10.08
C ASP A 205 14.88 0.57 8.99
N GLY A 206 13.61 0.60 9.40
CA GLY A 206 12.44 0.90 8.58
C GLY A 206 11.12 0.48 9.23
N TRP A 207 10.05 0.36 8.46
CA TRP A 207 8.72 0.01 8.99
C TRP A 207 8.65 -1.37 9.67
N MET A 208 9.41 -2.35 9.18
CA MET A 208 9.36 -3.72 9.71
C MET A 208 10.32 -3.94 10.89
N VAL A 209 11.49 -3.28 10.85
CA VAL A 209 12.61 -3.52 11.76
C VAL A 209 13.11 -2.19 12.29
N GLN A 210 13.33 -2.12 13.60
CA GLN A 210 13.97 -0.98 14.26
C GLN A 210 15.24 -1.44 14.99
N PRO A 211 16.32 -0.63 15.03
CA PRO A 211 17.59 -1.00 15.66
C PRO A 211 17.50 -1.50 17.11
N GLU A 212 16.49 -1.03 17.83
CA GLU A 212 16.25 -1.32 19.25
C GLU A 212 15.12 -2.32 19.51
N ASP A 213 14.46 -2.85 18.47
CA ASP A 213 13.29 -3.72 18.63
C ASP A 213 13.59 -5.07 19.33
N GLY A 214 14.88 -5.41 19.46
CA GLY A 214 15.35 -6.61 20.13
C GLY A 214 14.93 -7.91 19.47
N THR A 215 14.38 -7.89 18.25
CA THR A 215 13.90 -9.09 17.54
C THR A 215 15.05 -10.02 17.15
N ARG A 216 14.75 -11.29 16.83
CA ARG A 216 15.78 -12.23 16.36
C ARG A 216 16.47 -11.71 15.08
N MET A 217 15.72 -11.07 14.18
CA MET A 217 16.27 -10.50 12.95
C MET A 217 17.24 -9.36 13.26
N THR A 218 16.85 -8.41 14.12
CA THR A 218 17.72 -7.30 14.53
C THR A 218 18.97 -7.79 15.25
N ARG A 219 18.85 -8.78 16.14
CA ARG A 219 20.02 -9.40 16.80
C ARG A 219 20.97 -10.05 15.79
N GLN A 220 20.44 -10.75 14.78
CA GLN A 220 21.27 -11.35 13.72
C GLN A 220 21.95 -10.29 12.85
N MET A 221 21.24 -9.21 12.50
CA MET A 221 21.82 -8.09 11.75
C MET A 221 22.92 -7.39 12.56
N LYS A 222 22.67 -7.10 13.85
CA LYS A 222 23.69 -6.56 14.77
C LYS A 222 24.92 -7.46 14.81
N ALA A 223 24.73 -8.76 15.05
CA ALA A 223 25.84 -9.73 15.07
C ALA A 223 26.64 -9.73 13.76
N ARG A 224 25.97 -9.68 12.61
CA ARG A 224 26.63 -9.65 11.29
C ARG A 224 27.42 -8.36 11.06
N VAL A 225 26.86 -7.21 11.45
CA VAL A 225 27.56 -5.91 11.39
C VAL A 225 28.75 -5.87 12.34
N TYR A 226 28.65 -6.42 13.56
CA TYR A 226 29.77 -6.48 14.51
C TYR A 226 30.90 -7.42 14.05
N ALA A 227 30.56 -8.54 13.42
CA ALA A 227 31.52 -9.53 12.93
C ALA A 227 32.28 -9.03 11.68
N HIS A 228 31.66 -8.20 10.84
CA HIS A 228 32.26 -7.69 9.61
C HIS A 228 33.51 -6.85 9.87
N LYS A 229 34.62 -7.09 9.17
CA LYS A 229 35.88 -6.33 9.37
C LYS A 229 36.24 -5.38 8.23
N GLY A 230 35.60 -5.53 7.08
CA GLY A 230 35.84 -4.68 5.92
C GLY A 230 35.03 -3.39 5.93
N PRO A 231 35.07 -2.63 4.81
CA PRO A 231 34.34 -1.38 4.66
C PRO A 231 32.83 -1.55 4.87
N LEU A 232 32.23 -0.54 5.51
CA LEU A 232 30.79 -0.41 5.71
C LEU A 232 30.31 0.87 5.04
N PHE A 233 29.21 0.79 4.30
CA PHE A 233 28.57 1.95 3.70
C PHE A 233 27.08 1.99 4.02
N LEU A 234 26.56 3.20 4.13
CA LEU A 234 25.16 3.51 4.30
C LEU A 234 24.56 3.92 2.97
N ILE A 235 23.39 3.36 2.65
CA ILE A 235 22.44 3.92 1.70
C ILE A 235 21.19 4.40 2.47
N ALA A 236 20.88 5.68 2.36
CA ALA A 236 19.69 6.29 2.96
C ALA A 236 19.07 7.31 2.01
N ASP A 237 17.79 7.62 2.22
CA ASP A 237 17.16 8.78 1.59
C ASP A 237 17.83 10.06 2.11
N ALA A 238 18.16 10.99 1.21
CA ALA A 238 18.90 12.19 1.57
C ALA A 238 18.14 13.11 2.53
N TYR A 239 16.82 13.00 2.58
CA TYR A 239 15.97 13.78 3.48
C TYR A 239 15.75 13.09 4.84
N ASP A 240 16.19 11.83 5.00
CA ASP A 240 16.01 11.03 6.22
C ASP A 240 17.33 10.74 6.96
N MET A 241 18.37 11.57 6.71
CA MET A 241 19.72 11.35 7.25
C MET A 241 19.81 11.51 8.77
N GLY A 242 18.92 12.27 9.39
CA GLY A 242 18.85 12.37 10.86
C GLY A 242 18.47 11.03 11.49
N ARG A 243 17.47 10.35 10.93
CA ARG A 243 17.09 9.00 11.34
C ARG A 243 18.18 7.99 10.99
N ALA A 244 18.76 8.10 9.81
CA ALA A 244 19.87 7.23 9.40
C ALA A 244 21.03 7.29 10.40
N SER A 245 21.40 8.50 10.85
CA SER A 245 22.45 8.70 11.86
C SER A 245 22.11 8.07 13.21
N ALA A 246 20.86 8.18 13.66
CA ALA A 246 20.41 7.53 14.89
C ALA A 246 20.47 6.00 14.75
N ALA A 247 19.98 5.46 13.64
CA ALA A 247 19.94 4.02 13.40
C ALA A 247 21.34 3.39 13.35
N VAL A 248 22.30 3.99 12.65
CA VAL A 248 23.67 3.45 12.60
C VAL A 248 24.40 3.55 13.94
N ARG A 249 24.07 4.54 14.78
CA ARG A 249 24.64 4.68 16.12
C ARG A 249 24.25 3.51 17.03
N ASP A 250 23.03 2.99 16.91
CA ASP A 250 22.58 1.83 17.67
C ASP A 250 23.25 0.52 17.25
N TYR A 251 24.01 0.55 16.14
CA TYR A 251 24.90 -0.50 15.66
C TYR A 251 26.38 -0.23 15.99
N GLY A 252 26.69 0.82 16.76
CA GLY A 252 28.06 1.23 17.11
C GLY A 252 28.82 1.84 15.94
N LEU A 253 28.11 2.46 14.99
CA LEU A 253 28.68 3.09 13.80
C LEU A 253 28.39 4.60 13.78
N ALA A 254 29.23 5.34 13.07
CA ALA A 254 29.02 6.74 12.77
C ALA A 254 29.19 7.00 11.28
N ILE A 255 28.48 8.00 10.78
CA ILE A 255 28.56 8.46 9.39
C ILE A 255 29.79 9.33 9.22
N ASP A 256 30.65 9.02 8.25
CA ASP A 256 31.72 9.93 7.81
C ASP A 256 31.13 10.96 6.83
N TRP A 257 30.54 12.02 7.39
CA TRP A 257 29.80 13.05 6.65
C TRP A 257 30.61 13.72 5.55
N LEU A 258 31.93 13.86 5.74
CA LEU A 258 32.82 14.52 4.78
C LEU A 258 33.02 13.68 3.51
N LYS A 259 32.76 12.38 3.57
CA LYS A 259 32.91 11.43 2.45
C LYS A 259 31.57 10.95 1.88
N CYS A 260 30.45 11.47 2.38
CA CYS A 260 29.14 11.20 1.82
C CYS A 260 29.03 11.73 0.39
N ARG A 261 28.37 10.95 -0.47
CA ARG A 261 28.06 11.35 -1.85
C ARG A 261 26.58 11.18 -2.10
N MET A 262 26.00 12.14 -2.79
CA MET A 262 24.66 12.02 -3.33
C MET A 262 24.68 11.14 -4.58
N PHE A 263 23.66 10.32 -4.77
CA PHE A 263 23.38 9.64 -6.03
C PHE A 263 21.88 9.64 -6.32
N SER A 264 21.53 9.43 -7.58
CA SER A 264 20.14 9.36 -8.03
C SER A 264 19.86 8.02 -8.73
N THR A 265 18.57 7.77 -8.96
CA THR A 265 18.10 6.67 -9.81
C THR A 265 17.16 7.20 -10.88
N ASN A 266 16.91 6.41 -11.93
CA ASN A 266 15.94 6.75 -12.97
C ASN A 266 14.47 6.68 -12.53
N LEU A 267 14.18 6.15 -11.33
CA LEU A 267 12.81 6.07 -10.80
C LEU A 267 12.44 7.39 -10.12
N THR A 268 12.89 7.60 -8.89
CA THR A 268 12.69 8.83 -8.12
C THR A 268 13.75 8.94 -7.03
N GLY A 269 13.88 10.13 -6.46
CA GLY A 269 14.55 10.33 -5.18
C GLY A 269 16.03 10.71 -5.28
N ALA A 270 16.53 11.23 -4.16
CA ALA A 270 17.91 11.61 -3.97
C ALA A 270 18.44 10.83 -2.76
N TYR A 271 19.49 10.05 -2.95
CA TYR A 271 20.00 9.12 -1.96
C TYR A 271 21.42 9.50 -1.56
N GLN A 272 21.84 9.10 -0.36
CA GLN A 272 23.20 9.26 0.10
C GLN A 272 23.91 7.92 0.20
N TRP A 273 25.12 7.89 -0.34
CA TRP A 273 26.13 6.86 -0.13
C TRP A 273 27.19 7.39 0.82
N CYS A 274 27.23 6.88 2.04
CA CYS A 274 28.14 7.37 3.07
C CYS A 274 29.01 6.25 3.64
N PRO A 275 30.35 6.43 3.73
CA PRO A 275 31.17 5.53 4.51
C PRO A 275 30.79 5.56 5.98
N LEU A 276 30.83 4.40 6.63
CA LEU A 276 30.60 4.25 8.06
C LEU A 276 31.90 3.92 8.77
N VAL A 277 32.12 4.57 9.90
CA VAL A 277 33.24 4.28 10.81
C VAL A 277 32.70 3.66 12.10
N ARG A 278 33.48 2.77 12.71
CA ARG A 278 33.11 2.23 14.03
C ARG A 278 33.35 3.29 15.09
N GLN A 279 32.36 3.49 15.95
CA GLN A 279 32.60 4.23 17.19
C GLN A 279 33.37 3.30 18.12
N ASN A 280 34.55 3.75 18.58
CA ASN A 280 35.22 3.05 19.67
C ASN A 280 34.29 3.08 20.89
N PRO A 281 34.14 1.96 21.61
CA PRO A 281 33.33 1.90 22.83
C PRO A 281 33.82 2.89 23.89
#